data_AF-A0AAN6VP93-F1
#
_entry.id   AF-A0AAN6VP93-F1
#
_cell.length_a   1.000
_cell.length_b   1.000
_cell.length_c   1.000
_cell.angle_alpha   90.00
_cell.angle_beta   90.00
_cell.angle_gamma   90.00
#
_symmetry.space_group_name_H-M   'P 1'
#
loop_
_entity.id
_entity.type
_entity.pdbx_description
1 polymer ?
#
loop_
_entity_poly.entity_id
_entity_poly.type
_entity_poly.pdbx_seq_one_letter_code
_entity_poly.pdbx_strand_id
1 'polypeptide(L)'
;MSLSAFGIPPPGILTAPTPFTFNVPQREQDHLTKLVRQAAIGVPSYYNTQTDTANLTTTFGLSRDWLVGAQDAWTSSDSPLGYSWRAEQRRLNRIPNFRINVTATNPFTTTTTTTTSSSSEGEEGEQQQEEEKDEQVFDLHFAALFSRRPDATPVMLLHGWPGSWNSEQWAQDPERPGTAYSADRMSIGRRSICASSAGEVLRGH
;
A
#
# COMPACT_ATOMS: atom_id res chain seq x y z
N MET A 1 26.12 -3.95 2.38
CA MET A 1 25.97 -2.48 2.14
C MET A 1 24.62 -2.06 2.67
N SER A 2 24.49 -0.90 3.31
CA SER A 2 23.19 -0.41 3.82
C SER A 2 22.27 0.00 2.66
N LEU A 3 21.01 -0.43 2.68
CA LEU A 3 20.01 -0.03 1.67
C LEU A 3 19.74 1.48 1.66
N SER A 4 19.99 2.16 2.78
CA SER A 4 19.91 3.63 2.87
C SER A 4 20.83 4.35 1.88
N ALA A 5 21.90 3.72 1.41
CA ALA A 5 22.85 4.29 0.46
C ALA A 5 22.29 4.47 -0.98
N PHE A 6 21.10 3.94 -1.24
CA PHE A 6 20.36 4.06 -2.50
C PHE A 6 19.23 5.11 -2.44
N GLY A 7 19.22 5.96 -1.41
CA GLY A 7 18.20 7.00 -1.21
C GLY A 7 18.49 8.33 -1.93
N ILE A 8 19.46 8.37 -2.84
CA ILE A 8 19.80 9.59 -3.59
C ILE A 8 19.09 9.52 -4.95
N PRO A 9 18.14 10.43 -5.23
CA PRO A 9 17.46 10.45 -6.53
C PRO A 9 18.44 10.63 -7.70
N PRO A 10 18.13 10.05 -8.89
CA PRO A 10 18.97 10.21 -10.07
C PRO A 10 19.01 11.69 -10.54
N PRO A 11 20.07 12.11 -11.25
CA PRO A 11 20.12 13.44 -11.84
C PRO A 11 19.05 13.61 -12.93
N GLY A 12 18.57 14.84 -13.14
CA GLY A 12 17.63 15.16 -14.21
C GLY A 12 16.15 14.93 -13.89
N ILE A 13 15.79 14.67 -12.62
CA ILE A 13 14.40 14.62 -12.19
C ILE A 13 13.75 16.01 -12.30
N LEU A 14 12.50 16.05 -12.79
CA LEU A 14 11.73 17.29 -12.94
C LEU A 14 11.26 17.84 -11.58
N THR A 15 10.89 16.93 -10.67
CA THR A 15 10.42 17.26 -9.32
C THR A 15 11.14 16.37 -8.32
N ALA A 16 11.80 16.97 -7.34
CA ALA A 16 12.50 16.24 -6.30
C ALA A 16 11.50 15.72 -5.25
N PRO A 17 11.48 14.41 -4.96
CA PRO A 17 10.63 13.89 -3.91
C PRO A 17 11.22 14.22 -2.53
N THR A 18 10.36 14.34 -1.53
CA THR A 18 10.75 14.63 -0.14
C THR A 18 11.06 13.33 0.61
N PRO A 19 12.19 13.21 1.31
CA PRO A 19 12.45 12.04 2.16
C PRO A 19 11.37 11.87 3.23
N PHE A 20 10.92 10.63 3.41
CA PHE A 20 9.91 10.26 4.39
C PHE A 20 10.49 9.24 5.37
N THR A 21 10.09 9.36 6.63
CA THR A 21 10.39 8.37 7.66
C THR A 21 9.09 7.97 8.33
N PHE A 22 8.80 6.67 8.29
CA PHE A 22 7.63 6.13 8.95
C PHE A 22 7.80 6.25 10.47
N ASN A 23 6.91 6.98 11.12
CA ASN A 23 6.94 7.14 12.57
C ASN A 23 5.54 7.22 13.14
N VAL A 24 5.10 6.14 13.79
CA VAL A 24 3.84 6.16 14.54
C VAL A 24 4.13 6.49 15.99
N PRO A 25 3.48 7.53 16.55
CA PRO A 25 3.61 7.90 17.95
C PRO A 25 3.29 6.74 18.91
N GLN A 26 3.97 6.68 20.06
CA GLN A 26 3.72 5.61 21.04
C GLN A 26 2.27 5.61 21.51
N ARG A 27 1.68 6.80 21.71
CA ARG A 27 0.27 6.96 22.11
C ARG A 27 -0.71 6.24 21.18
N GLU A 28 -0.43 6.20 19.87
CA GLU A 28 -1.31 5.60 18.88
C GLU A 28 -1.15 4.08 18.86
N GLN A 29 0.07 3.59 19.09
CA GLN A 29 0.33 2.16 19.29
C GLN A 29 -0.40 1.66 20.53
N ASP A 30 -0.27 2.37 21.65
CA ASP A 30 -0.93 2.00 22.91
C ASP A 30 -2.46 2.06 22.77
N HIS A 31 -2.96 3.06 22.03
CA HIS A 31 -4.39 3.17 21.74
C HIS A 31 -4.89 1.98 20.91
N LEU A 32 -4.18 1.62 19.83
CA LEU A 32 -4.52 0.45 19.03
C LEU A 32 -4.51 -0.83 19.88
N THR A 33 -3.48 -1.05 20.69
CA THR A 33 -3.41 -2.23 21.58
C THR A 33 -4.59 -2.29 22.53
N LYS A 34 -5.03 -1.16 23.09
CA LYS A 34 -6.24 -1.12 23.94
C LYS A 34 -7.50 -1.49 23.16
N LEU A 35 -7.68 -0.95 21.95
CA LEU A 35 -8.83 -1.27 21.10
C LEU A 35 -8.85 -2.76 20.74
N VAL A 36 -7.71 -3.33 20.36
CA VAL A 36 -7.59 -4.76 20.04
C VAL A 36 -7.91 -5.62 21.26
N ARG A 37 -7.42 -5.28 22.46
CA ARG A 37 -7.76 -6.00 23.70
C ARG A 37 -9.24 -5.93 24.07
N GLN A 38 -9.91 -4.81 23.76
CA GLN A 38 -11.32 -4.59 24.09
C GLN A 38 -12.28 -5.16 23.03
N ALA A 39 -11.77 -5.48 21.83
CA ALA A 39 -12.58 -6.02 20.76
C ALA A 39 -13.25 -7.33 21.20
N ALA A 40 -14.59 -7.36 21.16
CA ALA A 40 -15.35 -8.54 21.48
C ALA A 40 -15.18 -9.59 20.39
N ILE A 41 -14.75 -10.79 20.76
CA ILE A 41 -14.75 -11.94 19.87
C ILE A 41 -16.11 -12.63 19.97
N GLY A 42 -16.71 -12.94 18.81
CA GLY A 42 -18.00 -13.62 18.73
C GLY A 42 -18.05 -14.87 19.60
N VAL A 43 -19.22 -15.13 20.18
CA VAL A 43 -19.44 -16.37 20.95
C VAL A 43 -19.25 -17.60 20.05
N PRO A 44 -18.91 -18.76 20.62
CA PRO A 44 -18.82 -20.01 19.85
C PRO A 44 -20.11 -20.29 19.08
N SER A 45 -19.96 -20.61 17.80
CA SER A 45 -21.06 -20.93 16.89
C SER A 45 -20.60 -22.01 15.92
N TYR A 46 -21.55 -22.70 15.28
CA TYR A 46 -21.24 -23.74 14.30
C TYR A 46 -20.23 -23.28 13.23
N TYR A 47 -20.29 -22.02 12.77
CA TYR A 47 -19.43 -21.51 11.69
C TYR A 47 -17.99 -21.22 12.16
N ASN A 48 -17.83 -20.63 13.34
CA ASN A 48 -16.53 -20.16 13.82
C ASN A 48 -15.75 -21.21 14.64
N THR A 49 -16.34 -22.38 14.90
CA THR A 49 -15.65 -23.51 15.54
C THR A 49 -15.13 -24.54 14.52
N GLN A 50 -15.30 -24.31 13.22
CA GLN A 50 -14.73 -25.19 12.20
C GLN A 50 -13.23 -24.92 12.05
N THR A 51 -12.42 -25.90 12.40
CA THR A 51 -10.94 -25.79 12.35
C THR A 51 -10.32 -26.62 11.22
N ASP A 52 -11.11 -27.42 10.50
CA ASP A 52 -10.64 -28.17 9.35
C ASP A 52 -10.50 -27.26 8.13
N THR A 53 -9.34 -26.63 7.99
CA THR A 53 -8.99 -25.76 6.86
C THR A 53 -8.69 -26.53 5.57
N ALA A 54 -8.57 -27.86 5.62
CA ALA A 54 -8.31 -28.68 4.44
C ALA A 54 -9.59 -28.98 3.65
N ASN A 55 -10.75 -28.89 4.31
CA ASN A 55 -12.04 -29.10 3.70
C ASN A 55 -12.76 -27.77 3.43
N LEU A 56 -12.76 -27.36 2.15
CA LEU A 56 -13.41 -26.13 1.69
C LEU A 56 -14.95 -26.15 1.84
N THR A 57 -15.56 -27.31 2.09
CA THR A 57 -17.02 -27.41 2.30
C THR A 57 -17.42 -27.17 3.76
N THR A 58 -16.47 -27.27 4.70
CA THR A 58 -16.70 -27.04 6.14
C THR A 58 -15.96 -25.81 6.65
N THR A 59 -15.15 -25.16 5.83
CA THR A 59 -14.44 -23.92 6.20
C THR A 59 -15.32 -22.70 5.91
N PHE A 60 -15.67 -21.93 6.93
CA PHE A 60 -16.49 -20.71 6.82
C PHE A 60 -15.70 -19.42 7.06
N GLY A 61 -14.38 -19.47 6.85
CA GLY A 61 -13.46 -18.35 7.09
C GLY A 61 -12.60 -18.57 8.33
N LEU A 62 -12.30 -17.48 9.05
CA LEU A 62 -11.45 -17.51 10.24
C LEU A 62 -12.14 -18.22 11.40
N SER A 63 -11.44 -19.15 12.05
CA SER A 63 -11.94 -19.76 13.28
C SER A 63 -11.84 -18.80 14.46
N ARG A 64 -12.70 -19.02 15.44
CA ARG A 64 -12.69 -18.29 16.70
C ARG A 64 -11.35 -18.46 17.43
N ASP A 65 -10.82 -19.67 17.45
CA ASP A 65 -9.55 -19.98 18.11
C ASP A 65 -8.38 -19.22 17.45
N TRP A 66 -8.39 -19.10 16.12
CA TRP A 66 -7.42 -18.28 15.41
C TRP A 66 -7.54 -16.80 15.81
N LEU A 67 -8.77 -16.26 15.88
CA LEU A 67 -8.99 -14.86 16.26
C LEU A 67 -8.56 -14.56 17.70
N VAL A 68 -8.82 -15.47 18.64
CA VAL A 68 -8.33 -15.36 20.03
C VAL A 68 -6.80 -15.36 20.05
N GLY A 69 -6.17 -16.32 19.38
CA GLY A 69 -4.72 -16.38 19.30
C GLY A 69 -4.10 -15.15 18.62
N ALA A 70 -4.74 -14.60 17.59
CA ALA A 70 -4.30 -13.39 16.91
C ALA A 70 -4.41 -12.15 17.82
N GLN A 71 -5.52 -12.00 18.56
CA GLN A 71 -5.68 -10.94 19.55
C GLN A 71 -4.61 -11.03 20.66
N ASP A 72 -4.35 -12.24 21.15
CA ASP A 72 -3.31 -12.49 22.16
C ASP A 72 -1.92 -12.13 21.62
N ALA A 73 -1.55 -12.61 20.43
CA ALA A 73 -0.25 -12.33 19.80
C ALA A 73 -0.06 -10.84 19.50
N TRP A 74 -1.10 -10.14 19.07
CA TRP A 74 -1.04 -8.70 18.77
C TRP A 74 -0.88 -7.86 20.04
N THR A 75 -1.45 -8.31 21.16
CA THR A 75 -1.54 -7.51 22.39
C THR A 75 -0.52 -7.90 23.46
N SER A 76 0.14 -9.04 23.32
CA SER A 76 1.15 -9.54 24.25
C SER A 76 2.54 -9.05 23.88
N SER A 77 3.14 -8.18 24.70
CA SER A 77 4.54 -7.76 24.53
C SER A 77 5.55 -8.85 24.89
N ASP A 78 5.13 -9.82 25.72
CA ASP A 78 6.02 -10.80 26.36
C ASP A 78 5.85 -12.22 25.78
N SER A 79 4.98 -12.36 24.76
CA SER A 79 4.82 -13.62 24.04
C SER A 79 5.99 -13.81 23.07
N PRO A 80 6.49 -15.05 22.85
CA PRO A 80 7.41 -15.34 21.76
C PRO A 80 6.82 -15.06 20.37
N LEU A 81 5.49 -14.88 20.27
CA LEU A 81 4.77 -14.41 19.08
C LEU A 81 4.35 -12.93 19.16
N GLY A 82 4.84 -12.21 20.18
CA GLY A 82 4.44 -10.84 20.49
C GLY A 82 4.77 -9.87 19.37
N TYR A 83 3.75 -9.15 18.91
CA TYR A 83 3.92 -8.18 17.82
C TYR A 83 4.55 -6.88 18.32
N SER A 84 5.64 -6.45 17.68
CA SER A 84 6.32 -5.18 17.99
C SER A 84 6.24 -4.19 16.84
N TRP A 85 5.38 -3.17 16.98
CA TRP A 85 5.31 -2.08 16.00
C TRP A 85 6.63 -1.32 15.84
N ARG A 86 7.41 -1.20 16.92
CA ARG A 86 8.74 -0.57 16.87
C ARG A 86 9.74 -1.38 16.05
N ALA A 87 9.66 -2.71 16.08
CA ALA A 87 10.46 -3.56 15.20
C ALA A 87 10.04 -3.39 13.75
N GLU A 88 8.74 -3.38 13.48
CA GLU A 88 8.19 -3.19 12.14
C GLU A 88 8.54 -1.81 11.56
N GLN A 89 8.37 -0.73 12.33
CA GLN A 89 8.78 0.62 11.94
C GLN A 89 10.27 0.70 11.59
N ARG A 90 11.15 0.02 12.37
CA ARG A 90 12.58 -0.06 12.04
C ARG A 90 12.80 -0.79 10.72
N ARG A 91 12.09 -1.89 10.48
CA ARG A 91 12.16 -2.67 9.24
C ARG A 91 11.72 -1.83 8.03
N LEU A 92 10.57 -1.16 8.11
CA LEU A 92 10.03 -0.31 7.03
C LEU A 92 10.98 0.83 6.67
N ASN A 93 11.63 1.44 7.67
CA ASN A 93 12.60 2.52 7.46
C ASN A 93 13.98 2.05 6.97
N ARG A 94 14.22 0.74 6.77
CA ARG A 94 15.49 0.25 6.18
C ARG A 94 15.62 0.62 4.71
N ILE A 95 14.50 0.72 3.99
CA ILE A 95 14.47 1.17 2.59
C ILE A 95 14.22 2.68 2.59
N PRO A 96 14.90 3.46 1.74
CA PRO A 96 14.57 4.87 1.54
C PRO A 96 13.11 5.06 1.12
N ASN A 97 12.39 5.86 1.89
CA ASN A 97 11.00 6.22 1.63
C ASN A 97 10.91 7.70 1.26
N PHE A 98 9.91 8.03 0.44
CA PHE A 98 9.69 9.38 -0.05
C PHE A 98 8.21 9.73 -0.18
N ARG A 99 7.93 11.03 -0.28
CA ARG A 99 6.64 11.59 -0.67
C ARG A 99 6.76 12.61 -1.79
N ILE A 100 5.77 12.65 -2.66
CA ILE A 100 5.68 13.61 -3.76
C ILE A 100 4.23 13.99 -4.02
N ASN A 101 3.99 15.28 -4.29
CA ASN A 101 2.68 15.74 -4.72
C ASN A 101 2.55 15.58 -6.23
N VAL A 102 1.48 14.92 -6.66
CA VAL A 102 1.13 14.75 -8.09
C VAL A 102 -0.21 15.41 -8.33
N THR A 103 -0.23 16.38 -9.25
CA THR A 103 -1.47 16.99 -9.72
C THR A 103 -2.02 16.16 -10.87
N ALA A 104 -3.28 15.74 -10.78
CA ALA A 104 -4.01 15.15 -11.87
C ALA A 104 -5.20 16.04 -12.24
N THR A 105 -5.34 16.31 -13.53
CA THR A 105 -6.55 16.93 -14.08
C THR A 105 -7.62 15.87 -14.21
N ASN A 106 -8.82 16.14 -13.68
CA ASN A 106 -9.96 15.26 -13.90
C ASN A 106 -10.36 15.29 -15.39
N PRO A 107 -10.27 14.17 -16.14
CA PRO A 107 -10.65 14.16 -17.56
C PRO A 107 -12.17 14.24 -17.79
N PHE A 108 -12.98 14.24 -16.72
CA PHE A 108 -14.45 14.24 -16.79
C PHE A 108 -15.09 15.58 -16.39
N THR A 109 -14.33 16.66 -16.21
CA THR A 109 -14.92 17.99 -16.05
C THR A 109 -15.63 18.41 -17.32
N THR A 110 -16.96 18.29 -17.32
CA THR A 110 -17.82 18.85 -18.37
C THR A 110 -17.85 20.35 -18.19
N THR A 111 -17.32 21.09 -19.17
CA THR A 111 -17.54 22.52 -19.32
C THR A 111 -19.05 22.78 -19.33
N THR A 112 -19.59 23.30 -18.22
CA THR A 112 -20.98 23.74 -18.19
C THR A 112 -21.02 25.12 -18.85
N THR A 113 -21.20 25.15 -20.18
CA THR A 113 -21.54 26.39 -20.87
C THR A 113 -22.97 26.76 -20.49
N THR A 114 -23.13 27.57 -19.44
CA THR A 114 -24.42 28.22 -19.15
C THR A 114 -24.67 29.29 -20.21
N THR A 115 -25.28 28.91 -21.34
CA THR A 115 -25.87 29.87 -22.27
C THR A 115 -27.11 30.47 -21.61
N THR A 116 -26.95 31.57 -20.89
CA THR A 116 -28.09 32.40 -20.48
C THR A 116 -28.54 33.17 -21.72
N SER A 117 -29.57 32.68 -22.41
CA SER A 117 -30.27 33.47 -23.42
C SER A 117 -31.10 34.56 -22.70
N SER A 118 -30.44 35.66 -22.32
CA SER A 118 -31.11 36.91 -22.05
C SER A 118 -31.11 37.72 -23.34
N SER A 119 -32.29 37.84 -23.95
CA SER A 119 -32.51 38.75 -25.07
C SER A 119 -32.57 40.17 -24.54
N SER A 120 -31.45 40.90 -24.64
CA SER A 120 -31.44 42.35 -24.79
C SER A 120 -30.09 42.78 -25.36
N GLU A 121 -30.15 43.58 -26.41
CA GLU A 121 -29.07 44.03 -27.27
C GLU A 121 -27.94 44.76 -26.52
N GLY A 122 -26.70 44.54 -26.96
CA GLY A 122 -25.57 45.46 -26.74
C GLY A 122 -24.32 44.86 -26.11
N GLU A 123 -23.19 45.16 -26.75
CA GLU A 123 -21.79 45.11 -26.27
C GLU A 123 -20.99 43.79 -26.47
N GLU A 124 -20.04 43.88 -27.40
CA GLU A 124 -18.94 42.93 -27.62
C GLU A 124 -18.00 42.97 -26.42
N GLY A 125 -18.23 42.08 -25.45
CA GLY A 125 -17.25 41.72 -24.44
C GLY A 125 -16.55 40.43 -24.84
N GLU A 126 -15.23 40.47 -25.01
CA GLU A 126 -14.39 39.29 -25.16
C GLU A 126 -14.46 38.46 -23.87
N GLN A 127 -15.35 37.46 -23.86
CA GLN A 127 -15.54 36.57 -22.73
C GLN A 127 -14.35 35.61 -22.66
N GLN A 128 -13.38 35.94 -21.81
CA GLN A 128 -12.35 35.00 -21.37
C GLN A 128 -13.06 33.91 -20.54
N GLN A 129 -13.33 32.77 -21.17
CA GLN A 129 -13.75 31.57 -20.47
C GLN A 129 -12.55 31.03 -19.70
N GLU A 130 -12.50 31.30 -18.39
CA GLU A 130 -11.60 30.58 -17.49
C GLU A 130 -12.12 29.15 -17.39
N GLU A 131 -11.43 28.22 -18.06
CA GLU A 131 -11.63 26.78 -17.84
C GLU A 131 -11.32 26.48 -16.37
N GLU A 132 -12.36 26.26 -15.55
CA GLU A 132 -12.20 25.71 -14.20
C GLU A 132 -11.70 24.27 -14.32
N LYS A 133 -10.38 24.11 -14.39
CA LYS A 133 -9.74 22.80 -14.32
C LYS A 133 -9.84 22.32 -12.89
N ASP A 134 -10.67 21.32 -12.67
CA ASP A 134 -10.72 20.58 -11.41
C ASP A 134 -9.43 19.76 -11.29
N GLU A 135 -8.38 20.43 -10.82
CA GLU A 135 -7.08 19.86 -10.55
C GLU A 135 -7.06 19.27 -9.14
N GLN A 136 -6.91 17.95 -9.06
CA GLN A 136 -6.76 17.25 -7.80
C GLN A 136 -5.29 16.97 -7.51
N VAL A 137 -4.83 17.37 -6.32
CA VAL A 137 -3.48 17.08 -5.85
C VAL A 137 -3.49 15.86 -4.94
N PHE A 138 -2.63 14.89 -5.24
CA PHE A 138 -2.44 13.67 -4.46
C PHE A 138 -1.06 13.66 -3.79
N ASP A 139 -1.00 13.40 -2.49
CA ASP A 139 0.26 13.10 -1.76
C ASP A 139 0.57 11.61 -1.93
N LEU A 140 1.54 11.28 -2.78
CA LEU A 140 1.96 9.91 -3.05
C LEU A 140 3.17 9.55 -2.20
N HIS A 141 3.03 8.51 -1.40
CA HIS A 141 4.15 7.82 -0.75
C HIS A 141 4.71 6.70 -1.65
N PHE A 142 6.03 6.53 -1.64
CA PHE A 142 6.69 5.39 -2.25
C PHE A 142 8.02 5.07 -1.57
N ALA A 143 8.47 3.82 -1.70
CA ALA A 143 9.82 3.39 -1.34
C ALA A 143 10.65 3.17 -2.61
N ALA A 144 11.94 3.51 -2.58
CA ALA A 144 12.79 3.43 -3.77
C ALA A 144 14.23 3.04 -3.45
N LEU A 145 14.83 2.32 -4.39
CA LEU A 145 16.27 2.08 -4.47
C LEU A 145 16.77 2.66 -5.79
N PHE A 146 17.41 3.82 -5.73
CA PHE A 146 17.93 4.49 -6.93
C PHE A 146 19.32 3.95 -7.27
N SER A 147 19.48 3.44 -8.49
CA SER A 147 20.79 3.01 -8.99
C SER A 147 21.72 4.21 -9.15
N ARG A 148 23.02 3.98 -8.92
CA ARG A 148 24.08 4.98 -9.21
C ARG A 148 24.50 4.97 -10.68
N ARG A 149 24.02 4.01 -11.46
CA ARG A 149 24.33 3.91 -12.88
C ARG A 149 23.43 4.85 -13.68
N PRO A 150 23.99 5.66 -14.60
CA PRO A 150 23.20 6.57 -15.43
C PRO A 150 22.31 5.85 -16.46
N ASP A 151 22.61 4.59 -16.78
CA ASP A 151 21.89 3.76 -17.75
C ASP A 151 20.96 2.72 -17.11
N ALA A 152 20.67 2.86 -15.81
CA ALA A 152 19.81 1.93 -15.11
C ALA A 152 18.37 2.00 -15.64
N THR A 153 17.81 0.85 -16.02
CA THR A 153 16.40 0.76 -16.42
C THR A 153 15.48 1.04 -15.23
N PRO A 154 14.60 2.06 -15.29
CA PRO A 154 13.62 2.29 -14.24
C PRO A 154 12.58 1.17 -14.25
N VAL A 155 12.27 0.64 -13.07
CA VAL A 155 11.23 -0.37 -12.87
C VAL A 155 10.30 0.12 -11.77
N MET A 156 8.99 0.01 -12.02
CA MET A 156 7.94 0.31 -11.05
C MET A 156 7.26 -0.97 -10.62
N LEU A 157 7.15 -1.17 -9.31
CA LEU A 157 6.41 -2.28 -8.71
C LEU A 157 5.10 -1.71 -8.14
N LEU A 158 3.99 -2.32 -8.52
CA LEU A 158 2.65 -1.89 -8.13
C LEU A 158 2.04 -2.98 -7.26
N HIS A 159 1.67 -2.63 -6.02
CA HIS A 159 0.99 -3.57 -5.13
C HIS A 159 -0.51 -3.63 -5.45
N GLY A 160 -1.15 -4.72 -5.01
CA GLY A 160 -2.61 -4.90 -5.06
C GLY A 160 -3.27 -4.75 -3.69
N TRP A 161 -4.54 -5.12 -3.62
CA TRP A 161 -5.29 -5.28 -2.37
C TRP A 161 -5.27 -6.76 -1.92
N PRO A 162 -5.21 -7.08 -0.61
CA PRO A 162 -5.12 -6.22 0.58
C PRO A 162 -3.68 -5.81 0.93
N GLY A 163 -2.76 -5.90 -0.04
CA GLY A 163 -1.35 -5.59 0.14
C GLY A 163 -1.05 -4.09 0.22
N SER A 164 0.21 -3.80 0.49
CA SER A 164 0.80 -2.47 0.39
C SER A 164 2.27 -2.60 -0.01
N TRP A 165 2.95 -1.49 -0.26
CA TRP A 165 4.37 -1.44 -0.69
C TRP A 165 5.34 -2.24 0.22
N ASN A 166 4.96 -2.51 1.47
CA ASN A 166 5.79 -3.27 2.41
C ASN A 166 5.78 -4.79 2.15
N SER A 167 4.85 -5.29 1.34
CA SER A 167 4.74 -6.71 1.00
C SER A 167 5.94 -7.18 0.17
N GLU A 168 6.49 -6.30 -0.65
CA GLU A 168 7.68 -6.53 -1.48
C GLU A 168 8.96 -6.58 -0.65
N GLN A 169 8.99 -5.92 0.51
CA GLN A 169 10.14 -5.93 1.41
C GLN A 169 10.30 -7.28 2.12
N TRP A 170 9.20 -7.97 2.41
CA TRP A 170 9.22 -9.32 2.97
C TRP A 170 9.90 -10.33 2.04
N ALA A 171 9.73 -10.21 0.72
CA ALA A 171 10.40 -11.07 -0.26
C ALA A 171 11.92 -10.86 -0.31
N GLN A 172 12.42 -9.77 0.28
CA GLN A 172 13.82 -9.35 0.24
C GLN A 172 14.52 -9.48 1.60
N ASP A 173 13.85 -10.02 2.63
CA ASP A 173 14.41 -10.17 3.99
C ASP A 173 15.24 -11.46 4.14
N PRO A 174 16.56 -11.36 4.37
CA PRO A 174 17.44 -12.53 4.50
C PRO A 174 17.29 -13.29 5.84
N GLU A 175 16.64 -12.73 6.86
CA GLU A 175 16.55 -13.33 8.20
C GLU A 175 15.31 -14.22 8.40
N ARG A 176 14.67 -14.65 7.30
CA ARG A 176 13.43 -15.46 7.35
C ARG A 176 13.65 -16.80 8.08
N PRO A 177 12.86 -17.11 9.13
CA PRO A 177 12.75 -18.46 9.64
C PRO A 177 12.01 -19.34 8.62
N GLY A 178 12.68 -20.38 8.09
CA GLY A 178 11.99 -21.52 7.48
C GLY A 178 12.00 -21.71 5.96
N THR A 179 12.91 -21.12 5.18
CA THR A 179 13.21 -21.65 3.83
C THR A 179 14.69 -21.49 3.50
N ALA A 180 15.46 -22.56 3.66
CA ALA A 180 16.74 -22.73 3.00
C ALA A 180 16.50 -22.91 1.49
N TYR A 181 16.27 -21.82 0.77
CA TYR A 181 16.54 -21.78 -0.66
C TYR A 181 17.86 -21.03 -0.84
N SER A 182 18.86 -21.82 -1.21
CA SER A 182 20.22 -21.42 -1.57
C SER A 182 20.28 -20.03 -2.22
N ALA A 183 21.10 -19.15 -1.62
CA ALA A 183 21.44 -17.82 -2.12
C ALA A 183 22.20 -17.84 -3.47
N ASP A 184 22.38 -19.00 -4.09
CA ASP A 184 23.17 -19.20 -5.31
C ASP A 184 22.34 -19.06 -6.60
N ARG A 185 21.10 -18.54 -6.50
CA ARG A 185 20.21 -18.34 -7.67
C ARG A 185 19.58 -16.95 -7.82
N MET A 186 20.10 -15.93 -7.13
CA MET A 186 19.81 -14.54 -7.49
C MET A 186 20.79 -14.03 -8.56
N SER A 187 20.73 -14.66 -9.73
CA SER A 187 21.03 -13.98 -10.99
C SER A 187 19.71 -13.34 -11.43
N ILE A 188 19.74 -12.04 -11.73
CA ILE A 188 18.64 -11.34 -12.40
C ILE A 188 18.42 -12.06 -13.74
N GLY A 189 17.46 -12.98 -13.75
CA GLY A 189 17.27 -13.93 -14.83
C GLY A 189 15.97 -14.69 -14.67
N ARG A 190 14.90 -14.14 -15.27
CA ARG A 190 13.66 -14.82 -15.67
C ARG A 190 13.07 -15.82 -14.67
N ARG A 191 12.09 -15.38 -13.87
CA ARG A 191 10.73 -15.96 -13.75
C ARG A 191 9.94 -15.37 -12.58
N SER A 192 8.66 -15.14 -12.85
CA SER A 192 7.52 -14.96 -11.93
C SER A 192 7.39 -13.63 -11.18
N ILE A 193 6.58 -12.75 -11.76
CA ILE A 193 5.71 -11.82 -11.02
C ILE A 193 4.37 -12.53 -10.89
N CYS A 194 3.89 -12.71 -9.65
CA CYS A 194 2.51 -13.12 -9.38
C CYS A 194 1.58 -11.98 -9.78
N ALA A 195 0.81 -12.20 -10.84
CA ALA A 195 -0.42 -11.44 -11.11
C ALA A 195 -1.59 -12.26 -10.57
N SER A 196 -2.40 -11.69 -9.68
CA SER A 196 -3.76 -12.18 -9.43
C SER A 196 -4.71 -11.01 -9.62
N SER A 197 -5.28 -10.93 -10.82
CA SER A 197 -6.53 -10.22 -11.07
C SER A 197 -7.62 -11.28 -11.20
N ALA A 198 -8.41 -11.49 -10.15
CA ALA A 198 -9.68 -12.19 -10.27
C ALA A 198 -10.74 -11.17 -10.74
N GLY A 199 -10.86 -11.02 -12.06
CA GLY A 199 -11.99 -10.36 -12.71
C GLY A 199 -12.70 -11.40 -13.56
N GLU A 200 -13.69 -12.06 -12.97
CA GLU A 200 -14.53 -13.04 -13.66
C GLU A 200 -15.46 -12.30 -14.63
N VAL A 201 -15.19 -12.47 -15.93
CA VAL A 201 -16.04 -11.97 -17.02
C VAL A 201 -17.27 -12.88 -17.11
N LEU A 202 -18.42 -12.39 -16.64
CA LEU A 202 -19.72 -12.98 -16.97
C LEU A 202 -19.95 -12.84 -18.49
N ARG A 203 -19.80 -13.94 -19.23
CA ARG A 203 -20.38 -14.08 -20.56
C ARG A 203 -21.82 -14.55 -20.42
N GLY A 204 -22.77 -13.70 -20.81
CA GLY A 204 -24.15 -14.08 -21.03
C GLY A 204 -24.29 -15.00 -22.25
N HIS A 205 -25.21 -15.95 -22.13
CA HIS A 205 -25.74 -16.78 -23.21
C HIS A 205 -26.68 -15.99 -24.13
#